data_AF-A0A932X8J9-F1
#
_entry.id   AF-A0A932X8J9-F1
#
_cell.length_a   1.000
_cell.length_b   1.000
_cell.length_c   1.000
_cell.angle_alpha   90.00
_cell.angle_beta   90.00
_cell.angle_gamma   90.00
#
_symmetry.space_group_name_H-M   'P 1'
#
loop_
_entity.id
_entity.type
_entity.pdbx_description
1 polymer ?
#
loop_
_entity_poly.entity_id
_entity_poly.type
_entity_poly.pdbx_seq_one_letter_code
_entity_poly.pdbx_strand_id
1 'polypeptide(L)'
;MDTLDTYRQMIENILTEYTHIPYAYGDMQSKTIFDRASDSYLLVTVGWDGVKRIHGCLVHIDIINSKVWIQRDDTEYGIAR
;
A
#
# COMPACT_ATOMS: atom_id res chain seq x y z
N MET A 1 8.18 11.85 19.07
CA MET A 1 6.74 11.93 18.75
C MET A 1 6.59 12.39 17.31
N ASP A 2 7.27 13.46 16.90
CA ASP A 2 7.32 13.94 15.50
C ASP A 2 7.78 12.89 14.47
N THR A 3 8.75 12.04 14.81
CA THR A 3 9.30 11.05 13.88
C THR A 3 8.30 9.96 13.49
N LEU A 4 7.45 9.53 14.42
CA LEU A 4 6.48 8.47 14.16
C LEU A 4 5.36 8.98 13.26
N ASP A 5 4.77 10.14 13.58
CA ASP A 5 3.75 10.74 12.74
C ASP A 5 4.30 11.15 11.36
N THR A 6 5.58 11.52 11.28
CA THR A 6 6.26 11.72 9.99
C THR A 6 6.28 10.43 9.18
N TYR A 7 6.63 9.28 9.77
CA TYR A 7 6.60 7.99 9.06
C TYR A 7 5.20 7.62 8.61
N ARG A 8 4.19 7.78 9.47
CA ARG A 8 2.79 7.50 9.13
C ARG A 8 2.35 8.34 7.93
N GLN A 9 2.60 9.65 7.97
CA GLN A 9 2.23 10.54 6.88
C GLN A 9 2.98 10.21 5.58
N MET A 10 4.26 9.89 5.68
CA MET A 10 5.08 9.53 4.52
C MET A 10 4.58 8.24 3.87
N ILE A 11 4.31 7.20 4.68
CA ILE A 11 3.76 5.93 4.21
C ILE A 11 2.40 6.13 3.54
N GLU A 12 1.48 6.84 4.18
CA GLU A 12 0.15 7.10 3.62
C GLU A 12 0.22 7.86 2.30
N ASN A 13 1.07 8.90 2.22
CA ASN A 13 1.25 9.68 0.99
C ASN A 13 1.78 8.80 -0.15
N ILE A 14 2.85 8.03 0.09
CA ILE A 14 3.44 7.14 -0.91
C ILE A 14 2.39 6.14 -1.41
N LEU A 15 1.70 5.45 -0.50
CA LEU A 15 0.70 4.45 -0.90
C LEU A 15 -0.50 5.08 -1.62
N THR A 16 -0.93 6.29 -1.23
CA THR A 16 -1.97 7.04 -1.94
C THR A 16 -1.52 7.44 -3.35
N GLU A 17 -0.27 7.85 -3.55
CA GLU A 17 0.25 8.17 -4.89
C GLU A 17 0.17 6.95 -5.83
N TYR A 18 0.48 5.75 -5.34
CA TYR A 18 0.31 4.52 -6.13
C TYR A 18 -1.13 4.24 -6.54
N THR A 19 -2.14 4.77 -5.84
CA THR A 19 -3.55 4.60 -6.26
C THR A 19 -3.90 5.38 -7.52
N HIS A 20 -3.13 6.42 -7.85
CA HIS A 20 -3.34 7.23 -9.05
C HIS A 20 -2.76 6.61 -10.32
N ILE A 21 -2.03 5.50 -10.21
CA ILE A 21 -1.47 4.79 -11.36
C ILE A 21 -2.53 3.79 -11.86
N PRO A 22 -3.15 4.03 -13.03
CA PRO A 22 -4.16 3.12 -13.56
C PRO A 22 -3.53 1.83 -14.08
N TYR A 23 -4.27 0.73 -13.99
CA TYR A 23 -3.90 -0.50 -14.66
C TYR A 23 -4.06 -0.36 -16.18
N ALA A 24 -3.10 -0.90 -16.94
CA ALA A 24 -3.11 -0.82 -18.41
C ALA A 24 -4.21 -1.69 -19.06
N TYR A 25 -4.73 -2.69 -18.34
CA TYR A 25 -5.75 -3.62 -18.80
C TYR A 25 -6.61 -4.09 -17.63
N GLY A 26 -7.80 -4.61 -17.95
CA GLY A 26 -8.81 -5.06 -16.97
C GLY A 26 -9.51 -3.91 -16.26
N ASP A 27 -10.50 -4.25 -15.44
CA ASP A 27 -11.24 -3.29 -14.59
C ASP A 27 -10.74 -3.44 -13.15
N MET A 28 -9.54 -2.91 -12.92
CA MET A 28 -8.82 -2.99 -11.65
C MET A 28 -8.46 -1.61 -11.13
N GLN A 29 -8.50 -1.48 -9.80
CA GLN A 29 -8.11 -0.28 -9.09
C GLN A 29 -7.26 -0.65 -7.89
N SER A 30 -6.29 0.21 -7.60
CA SER A 30 -5.54 0.19 -6.36
C SER A 30 -6.33 0.94 -5.29
N LYS A 31 -6.39 0.39 -4.07
CA LYS A 31 -7.02 1.00 -2.91
C LYS A 31 -6.08 0.97 -1.73
N THR A 32 -6.11 2.02 -0.91
CA THR A 32 -5.39 2.05 0.35
C THR A 32 -6.26 1.59 1.51
N ILE A 33 -5.64 0.94 2.49
CA ILE A 33 -6.24 0.58 3.77
C ILE A 33 -5.25 1.02 4.84
N PHE A 34 -5.66 1.98 5.67
CA PHE A 34 -4.82 2.54 6.73
C PHE A 34 -5.46 2.28 8.09
N ASP A 35 -4.76 1.53 8.94
CA ASP A 35 -5.09 1.36 10.33
C ASP A 35 -4.00 2.01 11.19
N ARG A 36 -4.19 3.29 11.50
CA ARG A 36 -3.28 4.04 12.39
C ARG A 36 -3.28 3.54 13.84
N ALA A 37 -4.29 2.78 14.27
CA ALA A 37 -4.36 2.29 15.65
C ALA A 37 -3.43 1.08 15.85
N SER A 38 -3.29 0.23 14.83
CA SER A 38 -2.34 -0.89 14.81
C SER A 38 -1.05 -0.59 14.05
N ASP A 39 -0.92 0.62 13.49
CA ASP A 39 0.20 1.04 12.63
C ASP A 39 0.39 0.10 11.42
N SER A 40 -0.70 -0.25 10.75
CA SER A 40 -0.72 -1.14 9.58
C SER A 40 -1.27 -0.45 8.34
N TYR A 41 -0.54 -0.54 7.22
CA TYR A 41 -0.78 0.22 6.00
C TYR A 41 -0.68 -0.68 4.77
N LEU A 42 -1.76 -0.82 4.02
CA LEU A 42 -1.84 -1.70 2.85
C LEU A 42 -2.23 -0.94 1.60
N LEU A 43 -1.70 -1.42 0.47
CA LEU A 43 -2.16 -1.11 -0.88
C LEU A 43 -2.70 -2.41 -1.49
N VAL A 44 -3.98 -2.42 -1.85
CA VAL A 44 -4.67 -3.60 -2.38
C VAL A 44 -5.17 -3.36 -3.79
N THR A 45 -4.99 -4.35 -4.66
CA THR A 45 -5.61 -4.39 -5.98
C THR A 45 -6.98 -5.04 -5.87
N VAL A 46 -8.01 -4.37 -6.37
CA VAL A 46 -9.38 -4.86 -6.35
C VAL A 46 -10.00 -4.63 -7.72
N GLY A 47 -10.52 -5.69 -8.33
CA GLY A 47 -11.12 -5.56 -9.66
C GLY A 47 -11.44 -6.87 -10.35
N TRP A 48 -11.53 -6.82 -11.66
CA TRP A 48 -11.79 -7.96 -12.52
C TRP A 48 -10.83 -7.96 -13.70
N ASP A 49 -10.31 -9.14 -14.02
CA ASP A 49 -9.61 -9.43 -15.26
C ASP A 49 -10.47 -10.42 -16.07
N GLY A 50 -11.30 -9.87 -16.95
CA GLY A 50 -12.38 -10.63 -17.59
C GLY A 50 -13.34 -11.22 -16.55
N VAL A 51 -13.40 -12.55 -16.47
CA VAL A 51 -14.23 -13.29 -15.48
C VAL A 51 -13.50 -13.60 -14.18
N LYS A 52 -12.20 -13.28 -14.09
CA LYS A 52 -11.38 -13.58 -12.92
C LYS A 52 -11.47 -12.42 -11.91
N ARG A 53 -11.91 -12.73 -10.70
CA ARG A 53 -11.89 -11.77 -9.59
C ARG A 53 -10.45 -11.51 -9.16
N ILE A 54 -10.07 -10.24 -9.09
CA ILE A 54 -8.78 -9.80 -8.54
C ILE A 54 -9.03 -9.15 -7.18
N HIS A 55 -8.36 -9.67 -6.16
CA HIS A 55 -8.35 -9.15 -4.81
C HIS A 55 -7.04 -9.57 -4.12
N GLY A 56 -6.06 -8.68 -4.08
CA GLY A 56 -4.71 -9.01 -3.58
C GLY A 56 -3.99 -7.82 -2.97
N CYS A 57 -3.14 -8.08 -1.99
CA CYS A 57 -2.29 -7.06 -1.37
C CYS A 57 -1.03 -6.87 -2.21
N LEU A 58 -0.83 -5.66 -2.74
CA LEU A 58 0.36 -5.28 -3.52
C LEU A 58 1.50 -4.84 -2.59
N VAL A 59 1.20 -4.04 -1.57
CA VAL A 59 2.17 -3.56 -0.58
C VAL A 59 1.56 -3.65 0.81
N HIS A 60 2.33 -4.10 1.80
CA HIS A 60 1.95 -4.11 3.21
C HIS A 60 3.13 -3.63 4.06
N ILE A 61 2.91 -2.57 4.80
CA ILE A 61 3.86 -1.95 5.70
C ILE A 61 3.27 -1.91 7.11
N ASP A 62 4.07 -2.27 8.11
CA ASP A 62 3.75 -2.02 9.52
C ASP A 62 4.79 -1.08 10.14
N ILE A 63 4.40 -0.33 11.17
CA ILE A 63 5.36 0.31 12.08
C ILE A 63 5.40 -0.45 13.40
N ILE A 64 6.48 -1.17 13.65
CA ILE A 64 6.66 -2.01 14.84
C ILE A 64 7.87 -1.49 15.62
N ASN A 65 7.68 -1.15 16.89
CA ASN A 65 8.71 -0.57 17.76
C ASN A 65 9.38 0.67 17.13
N SER A 66 8.58 1.56 16.56
CA SER A 66 9.02 2.80 15.89
C SER A 66 9.93 2.58 14.67
N LYS A 67 9.91 1.39 14.07
CA LYS A 67 10.63 1.06 12.84
C LYS A 67 9.64 0.67 11.77
N VAL A 68 9.95 0.99 10.52
CA VAL A 68 9.15 0.60 9.35
C VAL A 68 9.51 -0.83 8.95
N TRP A 69 8.49 -1.67 8.81
CA TRP A 69 8.59 -3.06 8.39
C TRP A 69 7.84 -3.23 7.08
N ILE A 70 8.54 -3.69 6.04
CA ILE A 70 7.92 -4.04 4.76
C ILE A 70 7.58 -5.53 4.85
N GLN A 71 6.30 -5.81 5.09
CA GLN A 71 5.80 -7.19 5.15
C GLN A 71 5.68 -7.78 3.74
N ARG A 72 5.29 -6.94 2.78
CA ARG A 72 5.18 -7.29 1.37
C ARG A 72 5.42 -6.08 0.49
N ASP A 73 6.11 -6.31 -0.61
CA ASP A 73 6.28 -5.33 -1.68
C ASP A 73 6.38 -6.06 -3.03
N ASP A 74 5.28 -6.05 -3.78
CA ASP A 74 5.20 -6.59 -5.14
C ASP A 74 5.41 -5.49 -6.20
N THR A 75 5.99 -4.33 -5.84
CA THR A 75 6.36 -3.29 -6.82
C THR A 75 7.70 -3.63 -7.47
N GLU A 76 7.88 -3.27 -8.74
CA GLU A 76 9.10 -3.60 -9.50
C GLU A 76 10.36 -2.90 -8.94
N TYR A 77 10.21 -1.65 -8.50
CA TYR A 77 11.34 -0.82 -8.05
C TYR A 77 11.57 -0.86 -6.53
N GLY A 78 10.63 -1.42 -5.78
CA GLY A 78 10.61 -1.38 -4.32
C GLY A 78 10.19 -0.01 -3.78
N ILE A 79 9.48 -0.01 -2.65
CA ILE A 79 8.96 1.21 -2.00
C ILE A 79 9.99 1.93 -1.12
N ALA A 80 11.09 1.27 -0.76
CA ALA A 80 12.12 1.79 0.16
C ALA A 80 13.37 2.31 -0.54
N ARG A 81 13.21 2.82 -1.76
CA ARG A 81 14.32 3.29 -2.58
C ARG A 81 14.79 4.70 -2.21
#